data_AF-A0A502EE15-F1
#
_entry.id   AF-A0A502EE15-F1
#
_cell.length_a   1.000
_cell.length_b   1.000
_cell.length_c   1.000
_cell.angle_alpha   90.00
_cell.angle_beta   90.00
_cell.angle_gamma   90.00
#
_symmetry.space_group_name_H-M   'P 1'
#
loop_
_entity.id
_entity.type
_entity.pdbx_description
1 polymer ?
#
loop_
_entity_poly.entity_id
_entity_poly.type
_entity_poly.pdbx_seq_one_letter_code
_entity_poly.pdbx_strand_id
1 'polypeptide(L)'
;MRPRHLVTPDPLLPSEVAPGAEAVVVGGGIAGVSAAIVLAERGVRVTVLEAADHLGGRLGAWPERLPDGSEQNVEHGFHAFFRHYYTWRSILRRADPDLTFLSPVPKYPVISATWPAEDLSGLPAAPPLNLLTLALRSKSLTRRELLGADPDAGRALLAYDRATTVAELDDVDAATFLDRLGMTERTRSMLFEAFARSFFCNQGELSAAELVAMFHYYFLGNPEGIGFDVTNTDHATAIWHPLRGYLERHGSEVRTGTRVTGIEPDGQGWRIAGDALDLSTRHVVLALDPGALRSLIAGSSATAAAAPLLAQKCEALRVAPPFAVSRIWFDRDVAPDRAAFSAVSGQPTLDSIAVYSRLEEPSAQWARATGGSVVELHSYSCRLESADSAARAMRDELGVLWPETVQAHVLHSHDRLEATAPAFPPGSAGTRPAVRTDARGLRLAGDFVELPYLAGLMERSAMSGVLAANDVLAELGAAAEPVMGVPQRGLLAGVPRIPRSKR
;
A
#
# COMPACT_ATOMS: atom_id res chain seq x y z
N MET A 1 -11.75 -12.47 15.60
CA MET A 1 -10.83 -13.53 15.08
C MET A 1 -9.44 -13.27 15.63
N ARG A 2 -8.53 -14.26 15.70
CA ARG A 2 -7.15 -14.03 16.16
C ARG A 2 -6.19 -13.98 14.96
N PRO A 3 -5.10 -13.18 15.03
CA PRO A 3 -4.00 -13.24 14.08
C PRO A 3 -3.47 -14.69 13.93
N ARG A 4 -2.99 -15.04 12.75
CA ARG A 4 -2.44 -16.36 12.43
C ARG A 4 -0.94 -16.28 12.19
N HIS A 5 -0.19 -17.25 12.70
CA HIS A 5 1.20 -17.45 12.29
C HIS A 5 1.21 -17.99 10.87
N LEU A 6 1.75 -17.22 9.94
CA LEU A 6 1.93 -17.59 8.53
C LEU A 6 3.30 -18.22 8.30
N VAL A 7 4.32 -17.68 8.98
CA VAL A 7 5.67 -18.24 9.06
C VAL A 7 5.99 -18.47 10.53
N THR A 8 6.41 -19.68 10.86
CA THR A 8 6.86 -20.06 12.21
C THR A 8 8.35 -20.40 12.12
N PRO A 9 9.22 -19.71 12.90
CA PRO A 9 10.64 -20.03 12.94
C PRO A 9 10.88 -21.46 13.42
N ASP A 10 11.85 -22.15 12.82
CA ASP A 10 12.32 -23.44 13.33
C ASP A 10 13.15 -23.19 14.60
N PRO A 11 12.73 -23.67 15.79
CA PRO A 11 13.46 -23.43 17.03
C PRO A 11 14.80 -24.17 17.10
N LEU A 12 15.10 -25.08 16.16
CA LEU A 12 16.38 -25.79 16.08
C LEU A 12 17.45 -25.03 15.29
N LEU A 13 17.06 -24.01 14.52
CA LEU A 13 18.00 -23.16 13.78
C LEU A 13 18.51 -22.02 14.66
N PRO A 14 19.78 -21.59 14.50
CA PRO A 14 20.31 -20.45 15.22
C PRO A 14 19.56 -19.17 14.85
N SER A 15 19.47 -18.24 15.81
CA SER A 15 18.89 -16.92 15.55
C SER A 15 19.78 -16.06 14.67
N GLU A 16 21.10 -16.15 14.82
CA GLU A 16 22.09 -15.35 14.09
C GLU A 16 22.80 -16.16 13.00
N VAL A 17 23.28 -15.47 11.96
CA VAL A 17 24.08 -16.06 10.88
C VAL A 17 25.56 -16.16 11.27
N ALA A 18 26.33 -16.93 10.51
CA ALA A 18 27.79 -16.98 10.67
C ALA A 18 28.44 -15.61 10.37
N PRO A 19 29.53 -15.23 11.08
CA PRO A 19 30.22 -13.97 10.84
C PRO A 19 30.68 -13.81 9.37
N GLY A 20 30.56 -12.59 8.85
CA GLY A 20 30.97 -12.27 7.48
C GLY A 20 29.88 -12.45 6.42
N ALA A 21 28.64 -12.76 6.81
CA ALA A 21 27.50 -12.69 5.90
C ALA A 21 27.19 -11.22 5.51
N GLU A 22 26.94 -10.98 4.23
CA GLU A 22 26.69 -9.65 3.67
C GLU A 22 25.53 -9.71 2.68
N ALA A 23 24.77 -8.61 2.58
CA ALA A 23 23.69 -8.47 1.61
C ALA A 23 23.57 -7.01 1.13
N VAL A 24 23.14 -6.84 -0.12
CA VAL A 24 22.78 -5.53 -0.68
C VAL A 24 21.28 -5.47 -0.89
N VAL A 25 20.64 -4.41 -0.41
CA VAL A 25 19.22 -4.11 -0.61
C VAL A 25 19.11 -2.89 -1.51
N VAL A 26 18.48 -3.04 -2.67
CA VAL A 26 18.27 -1.96 -3.64
C VAL A 26 16.85 -1.44 -3.52
N GLY A 27 16.69 -0.22 -3.01
CA GLY A 27 15.42 0.42 -2.69
C GLY A 27 15.23 0.58 -1.18
N GLY A 28 15.06 1.82 -0.73
CA GLY A 28 14.86 2.26 0.66
C GLY A 28 13.40 2.50 1.04
N GLY A 29 12.44 1.92 0.32
CA GLY A 29 11.02 1.91 0.69
C GLY A 29 10.68 0.87 1.76
N ILE A 30 9.38 0.72 2.07
CA ILE A 30 8.87 -0.22 3.09
C ILE A 30 9.47 -1.63 2.93
N ALA A 31 9.42 -2.21 1.72
CA ALA A 31 9.91 -3.56 1.46
C ALA A 31 11.42 -3.71 1.73
N GLY A 32 12.22 -2.78 1.22
CA GLY A 32 13.68 -2.84 1.36
C GLY A 32 14.13 -2.62 2.80
N VAL A 33 13.58 -1.61 3.48
CA VAL A 33 13.89 -1.35 4.90
C VAL A 33 13.45 -2.52 5.78
N SER A 34 12.29 -3.15 5.49
CA SER A 34 11.85 -4.35 6.22
C SER A 34 12.83 -5.51 6.03
N ALA A 35 13.31 -5.76 4.81
CA ALA A 35 14.32 -6.79 4.54
C ALA A 35 15.64 -6.48 5.25
N ALA A 36 16.11 -5.23 5.14
CA ALA A 36 17.36 -4.78 5.74
C ALA A 36 17.36 -4.93 7.26
N ILE A 37 16.28 -4.51 7.93
CA ILE A 37 16.14 -4.62 9.39
C ILE A 37 16.22 -6.08 9.82
N VAL A 38 15.44 -6.96 9.19
CA VAL A 38 15.43 -8.38 9.54
C VAL A 38 16.81 -9.01 9.31
N LEU A 39 17.50 -8.68 8.21
CA LEU A 39 18.83 -9.21 7.95
C LEU A 39 19.87 -8.68 8.97
N ALA A 40 19.82 -7.39 9.29
CA ALA A 40 20.74 -6.74 10.22
C ALA A 40 20.58 -7.26 11.66
N GLU A 41 19.35 -7.45 12.13
CA GLU A 41 19.03 -8.07 13.43
C GLU A 41 19.62 -9.49 13.58
N ARG A 42 19.92 -10.14 12.45
CA ARG A 42 20.41 -11.52 12.38
C ARG A 42 21.92 -11.60 12.17
N GLY A 43 22.61 -10.46 12.16
CA GLY A 43 24.06 -10.37 12.02
C GLY A 43 24.58 -10.28 10.57
N VAL A 44 23.70 -10.10 9.59
CA VAL A 44 24.10 -9.84 8.19
C VAL A 44 24.51 -8.38 8.05
N ARG A 45 25.68 -8.10 7.45
CA ARG A 45 26.08 -6.72 7.12
C ARG A 45 25.31 -6.26 5.89
N VAL A 46 24.38 -5.33 6.08
CA VAL A 46 23.51 -4.85 4.99
C VAL A 46 23.99 -3.50 4.45
N THR A 47 24.03 -3.37 3.13
CA THR A 47 24.10 -2.07 2.45
C THR A 47 22.77 -1.78 1.77
N VAL A 48 22.08 -0.73 2.18
CA VAL A 48 20.85 -0.24 1.55
C VAL A 48 21.22 0.87 0.56
N LEU A 49 20.76 0.73 -0.68
CA LEU A 49 20.98 1.69 -1.76
C LEU A 49 19.63 2.28 -2.17
N GLU A 50 19.44 3.58 -1.96
CA GLU A 50 18.24 4.32 -2.32
C GLU A 50 18.59 5.41 -3.34
N ALA A 51 17.80 5.51 -4.40
CA ALA A 51 18.04 6.44 -5.50
C ALA A 51 17.65 7.88 -5.14
N ALA A 52 16.61 8.08 -4.34
CA ALA A 52 16.23 9.38 -3.79
C ALA A 52 17.18 9.80 -2.66
N ASP A 53 17.21 11.09 -2.33
CA ASP A 53 17.98 11.65 -1.22
C ASP A 53 17.40 11.31 0.16
N HIS A 54 16.19 10.74 0.21
CA HIS A 54 15.47 10.31 1.39
C HIS A 54 15.00 8.84 1.27
N LEU A 55 14.68 8.22 2.41
CA LEU A 55 14.05 6.90 2.46
C LEU A 55 12.53 6.99 2.34
N GLY A 56 11.91 5.86 1.98
CA GLY A 56 10.49 5.63 2.14
C GLY A 56 9.71 5.39 0.86
N GLY A 57 10.27 5.74 -0.31
CA GLY A 57 9.61 5.53 -1.60
C GLY A 57 8.21 6.13 -1.61
N ARG A 58 7.19 5.29 -1.88
CA ARG A 58 5.77 5.70 -1.86
C ARG A 58 5.21 6.10 -0.49
N LEU A 59 5.96 5.91 0.61
CA LEU A 59 5.64 6.43 1.93
C LEU A 59 6.69 7.48 2.37
N GLY A 60 7.44 8.04 1.43
CA GLY A 60 8.46 9.05 1.68
C GLY A 60 7.88 10.36 2.20
N ALA A 61 8.76 11.16 2.80
CA ALA A 61 8.52 12.56 3.13
C ALA A 61 9.82 13.34 2.98
N TRP A 62 9.72 14.60 2.58
CA TRP A 62 10.86 15.48 2.31
C TRP A 62 10.51 16.94 2.65
N PRO A 63 11.51 17.80 2.89
CA PRO A 63 11.26 19.20 3.19
C PRO A 63 10.74 19.95 1.96
N GLU A 64 9.74 20.77 2.19
CA GLU A 64 9.17 21.75 1.27
C GLU A 64 9.33 23.14 1.87
N ARG A 65 9.84 24.09 1.07
CA ARG A 65 9.99 25.48 1.50
C ARG A 65 8.76 26.30 1.14
N LEU A 66 8.13 26.88 2.15
CA LEU A 66 6.95 27.73 1.99
C LEU A 66 7.33 29.17 1.56
N PRO A 67 6.39 29.95 0.98
CA PRO A 67 6.66 31.32 0.53
C PRO A 67 7.11 32.30 1.63
N ASP A 68 6.77 32.03 2.89
CA ASP A 68 7.22 32.81 4.05
C ASP A 68 8.65 32.47 4.49
N GLY A 69 9.30 31.52 3.80
CA GLY A 69 10.66 31.05 4.07
C GLY A 69 10.76 29.94 5.10
N SER A 70 9.65 29.54 5.74
CA SER A 70 9.60 28.37 6.62
C SER A 70 9.69 27.06 5.84
N GLU A 71 10.06 25.98 6.53
CA GLU A 71 10.12 24.64 5.94
C GLU A 71 9.13 23.72 6.67
N GLN A 72 8.43 22.89 5.90
CA GLN A 72 7.59 21.81 6.41
C GLN A 72 7.88 20.55 5.62
N ASN A 73 7.88 19.40 6.27
CA ASN A 73 7.91 18.14 5.54
C ASN A 73 6.56 17.93 4.85
N VAL A 74 6.60 17.51 3.59
CA VAL A 74 5.43 17.01 2.86
C VAL A 74 5.63 15.53 2.60
N GLU A 75 4.55 14.77 2.67
CA GLU A 75 4.55 13.35 2.36
C GLU A 75 4.30 13.09 0.88
N HIS A 76 4.63 11.88 0.47
CA HIS A 76 4.21 11.31 -0.79
C HIS A 76 2.69 11.42 -1.03
N GLY A 77 1.93 11.26 0.04
CA GLY A 77 0.50 11.55 0.17
C GLY A 77 -0.05 10.93 1.45
N PHE A 78 -1.34 11.12 1.71
CA PHE A 78 -2.08 10.48 2.79
C PHE A 78 -2.00 8.95 2.76
N HIS A 79 -1.63 8.36 3.91
CA HIS A 79 -1.57 6.92 4.10
C HIS A 79 -2.30 6.49 5.37
N ALA A 80 -3.19 5.51 5.23
CA ALA A 80 -3.92 4.90 6.34
C ALA A 80 -3.15 3.68 6.89
N PHE A 81 -2.83 3.70 8.19
CA PHE A 81 -2.15 2.60 8.88
C PHE A 81 -3.18 1.69 9.56
N PHE A 82 -3.66 0.67 8.84
CA PHE A 82 -4.61 -0.29 9.40
C PHE A 82 -3.97 -1.17 10.48
N ARG A 83 -4.74 -1.52 11.51
CA ARG A 83 -4.25 -2.24 12.70
C ARG A 83 -3.83 -3.67 12.43
N HIS A 84 -4.38 -4.29 11.39
CA HIS A 84 -4.05 -5.64 10.96
C HIS A 84 -2.87 -5.71 9.99
N TYR A 85 -2.16 -4.60 9.76
CA TYR A 85 -0.84 -4.58 9.12
C TYR A 85 0.22 -5.13 10.07
N TYR A 86 0.10 -6.41 10.47
CA TYR A 86 0.88 -6.99 11.56
C TYR A 86 2.38 -7.00 11.26
N THR A 87 2.78 -7.30 10.03
CA THR A 87 4.19 -7.32 9.63
C THR A 87 4.72 -5.90 9.61
N TRP A 88 4.02 -4.96 8.97
CA TRP A 88 4.48 -3.59 8.91
C TRP A 88 4.57 -2.95 10.29
N ARG A 89 3.56 -3.15 11.15
CA ARG A 89 3.58 -2.66 12.53
C ARG A 89 4.65 -3.35 13.39
N SER A 90 5.02 -4.60 13.11
CA SER A 90 6.18 -5.25 13.73
C SER A 90 7.48 -4.53 13.40
N ILE A 91 7.66 -4.11 12.14
CA ILE A 91 8.82 -3.33 11.70
C ILE A 91 8.81 -1.92 12.32
N LEU A 92 7.66 -1.23 12.30
CA LEU A 92 7.53 0.11 12.90
C LEU A 92 7.87 0.11 14.40
N ARG A 93 7.67 -1.00 15.12
CA ARG A 93 8.08 -1.11 16.53
C ARG A 93 9.58 -1.01 16.78
N ARG A 94 10.42 -1.15 15.73
CA ARG A 94 11.85 -0.87 15.83
C ARG A 94 12.17 0.64 15.86
N ALA A 95 11.27 1.47 15.31
CA ALA A 95 11.33 2.92 15.46
C ALA A 95 10.74 3.37 16.80
N ASP A 96 9.55 2.85 17.14
CA ASP A 96 8.83 3.17 18.37
C ASP A 96 8.08 1.91 18.87
N PRO A 97 8.55 1.25 19.94
CA PRO A 97 7.95 0.00 20.45
C PRO A 97 6.46 0.09 20.77
N ASP A 98 5.98 1.27 21.17
CA ASP A 98 4.60 1.51 21.57
C ASP A 98 3.75 2.10 20.44
N LEU A 99 4.36 2.44 19.30
CA LEU A 99 3.72 3.09 18.15
C LEU A 99 2.98 4.38 18.55
N THR A 100 3.54 5.15 19.46
CA THR A 100 2.97 6.40 20.00
C THR A 100 2.75 7.48 18.94
N PHE A 101 3.47 7.38 17.82
CA PHE A 101 3.26 8.26 16.68
C PHE A 101 1.99 7.95 15.88
N LEU A 102 1.32 6.80 16.10
CA LEU A 102 0.06 6.45 15.42
C LEU A 102 -1.15 6.88 16.23
N SER A 103 -2.01 7.71 15.62
CA SER A 103 -3.24 8.22 16.22
C SER A 103 -4.48 7.75 15.45
N PRO A 104 -5.55 7.31 16.14
CA PRO A 104 -6.75 6.82 15.48
C PRO A 104 -7.53 7.94 14.80
N VAL A 105 -8.05 7.67 13.59
CA VAL A 105 -8.97 8.59 12.92
C VAL A 105 -10.41 8.24 13.30
N PRO A 106 -11.17 9.17 13.94
CA PRO A 106 -12.44 8.83 14.58
C PRO A 106 -13.61 8.67 13.61
N LYS A 107 -13.56 9.32 12.43
CA LYS A 107 -14.64 9.33 11.44
C LYS A 107 -14.10 8.93 10.07
N TYR A 108 -14.89 8.19 9.32
CA TYR A 108 -14.57 7.84 7.94
C TYR A 108 -15.78 8.02 7.03
N PRO A 109 -16.18 9.29 6.76
CA PRO A 109 -17.28 9.58 5.87
C PRO A 109 -16.89 9.34 4.40
N VAL A 110 -17.82 8.79 3.65
CA VAL A 110 -17.89 8.82 2.19
C VAL A 110 -18.85 9.94 1.81
N ILE A 111 -18.34 10.96 1.12
CA ILE A 111 -19.11 12.14 0.69
C ILE A 111 -19.27 12.17 -0.83
N SER A 112 -20.33 12.83 -1.29
CA SER A 112 -20.64 13.02 -2.69
C SER A 112 -21.42 14.32 -2.89
N ALA A 113 -21.32 14.93 -4.07
CA ALA A 113 -22.20 16.04 -4.45
C ALA A 113 -23.62 15.56 -4.78
N THR A 114 -23.76 14.30 -5.19
CA THR A 114 -25.03 13.73 -5.69
C THR A 114 -25.83 13.06 -4.58
N TRP A 115 -25.15 12.42 -3.62
CA TRP A 115 -25.80 11.57 -2.61
C TRP A 115 -25.47 12.03 -1.19
N PRO A 116 -26.38 11.80 -0.22
CA PRO A 116 -26.10 12.06 1.20
C PRO A 116 -24.89 11.25 1.68
N ALA A 117 -24.08 11.87 2.54
CA ALA A 117 -22.92 11.24 3.13
C ALA A 117 -23.28 9.94 3.90
N GLU A 118 -22.39 8.96 3.81
CA GLU A 118 -22.43 7.72 4.60
C GLU A 118 -21.16 7.61 5.43
N ASP A 119 -21.25 7.17 6.68
CA ASP A 119 -20.09 7.02 7.56
C ASP A 119 -19.76 5.54 7.75
N LEU A 120 -18.54 5.16 7.38
CA LEU A 120 -18.01 3.81 7.54
C LEU A 120 -17.38 3.59 8.93
N SER A 121 -17.39 4.59 9.80
CA SER A 121 -16.86 4.49 11.17
C SER A 121 -17.68 3.57 12.08
N GLY A 122 -17.01 3.01 13.10
CA GLY A 122 -17.65 2.28 14.18
C GLY A 122 -18.37 1.00 13.76
N LEU A 123 -17.93 0.34 12.68
CA LEU A 123 -18.39 -1.01 12.34
C LEU A 123 -17.81 -2.02 13.34
N PRO A 124 -18.60 -3.03 13.80
CA PRO A 124 -18.09 -4.06 14.69
C PRO A 124 -16.87 -4.76 14.13
N ALA A 125 -15.88 -5.06 14.97
CA ALA A 125 -14.67 -5.80 14.56
C ALA A 125 -14.91 -7.34 14.55
N ALA A 126 -16.09 -7.78 14.11
CA ALA A 126 -16.53 -9.17 14.17
C ALA A 126 -17.28 -9.58 12.90
N PRO A 127 -16.60 -10.12 11.88
CA PRO A 127 -17.28 -10.63 10.69
C PRO A 127 -18.16 -11.85 11.00
N PRO A 128 -19.36 -11.99 10.38
CA PRO A 128 -19.97 -11.10 9.38
C PRO A 128 -20.83 -9.96 9.99
N LEU A 129 -20.82 -9.74 11.30
CA LEU A 129 -21.62 -8.69 11.96
C LEU A 129 -21.27 -7.29 11.46
N ASN A 130 -20.03 -7.08 11.01
CA ASN A 130 -19.60 -5.83 10.39
C ASN A 130 -20.34 -5.54 9.08
N LEU A 131 -20.47 -6.54 8.20
CA LEU A 131 -21.20 -6.44 6.93
C LEU A 131 -22.71 -6.28 7.18
N LEU A 132 -23.25 -6.99 8.16
CA LEU A 132 -24.65 -6.81 8.58
C LEU A 132 -24.90 -5.40 9.11
N THR A 133 -23.99 -4.86 9.93
CA THR A 133 -24.09 -3.50 10.45
C THR A 133 -23.95 -2.47 9.34
N LEU A 134 -23.06 -2.69 8.38
CA LEU A 134 -22.93 -1.85 7.19
C LEU A 134 -24.22 -1.87 6.37
N ALA A 135 -24.79 -3.04 6.12
CA ALA A 135 -26.05 -3.19 5.40
C ALA A 135 -27.25 -2.53 6.14
N LEU A 136 -27.23 -2.52 7.47
CA LEU A 136 -28.26 -1.86 8.29
C LEU A 136 -28.08 -0.33 8.38
N ARG A 137 -26.84 0.17 8.39
CA ARG A 137 -26.52 1.60 8.49
C ARG A 137 -26.52 2.31 7.16
N SER A 138 -26.20 1.60 6.08
CA SER A 138 -26.13 2.17 4.74
C SER A 138 -27.49 2.65 4.29
N LYS A 139 -27.57 3.91 3.88
CA LYS A 139 -28.79 4.52 3.34
C LYS A 139 -28.92 4.32 1.84
N SER A 140 -27.87 3.82 1.18
CA SER A 140 -27.85 3.49 -0.24
C SER A 140 -28.34 2.08 -0.51
N LEU A 141 -28.04 1.11 0.36
CA LEU A 141 -28.44 -0.29 0.17
C LEU A 141 -29.93 -0.53 0.48
N THR A 142 -30.73 -0.85 -0.54
CA THR A 142 -32.14 -1.22 -0.38
C THR A 142 -32.35 -2.71 -0.15
N ARG A 143 -33.43 -3.09 0.56
CA ARG A 143 -33.81 -4.50 0.76
C ARG A 143 -34.06 -5.24 -0.56
N ARG A 144 -34.50 -4.53 -1.60
CA ARG A 144 -34.77 -5.10 -2.93
C ARG A 144 -33.48 -5.49 -3.63
N GLU A 145 -32.43 -4.67 -3.52
CA GLU A 145 -31.10 -5.00 -4.05
C GLU A 145 -30.50 -6.21 -3.32
N LEU A 146 -30.59 -6.24 -1.98
CA LEU A 146 -30.06 -7.38 -1.22
C LEU A 146 -30.73 -8.71 -1.59
N LEU A 147 -32.04 -8.69 -1.87
CA LEU A 147 -32.80 -9.86 -2.32
C LEU A 147 -32.59 -10.19 -3.82
N GLY A 148 -32.18 -9.21 -4.62
CA GLY A 148 -31.93 -9.34 -6.06
C GLY A 148 -30.49 -9.67 -6.42
N ALA A 149 -29.56 -9.55 -5.47
CA ALA A 149 -28.15 -9.84 -5.66
C ALA A 149 -27.93 -11.29 -6.10
N ASP A 150 -27.04 -11.51 -7.07
CA ASP A 150 -26.66 -12.87 -7.46
C ASP A 150 -26.03 -13.58 -6.25
N PRO A 151 -26.66 -14.66 -5.74
CA PRO A 151 -26.12 -15.38 -4.59
C PRO A 151 -24.75 -16.01 -4.88
N ASP A 152 -24.40 -16.29 -6.13
CA ASP A 152 -23.06 -16.80 -6.47
C ASP A 152 -21.99 -15.71 -6.30
N ALA A 153 -22.29 -14.46 -6.67
CA ALA A 153 -21.40 -13.31 -6.44
C ALA A 153 -21.29 -12.97 -4.94
N GLY A 154 -22.40 -12.97 -4.22
CA GLY A 154 -22.41 -12.80 -2.76
C GLY A 154 -21.62 -13.90 -2.03
N ARG A 155 -21.75 -15.16 -2.49
CA ARG A 155 -20.95 -16.28 -1.97
C ARG A 155 -19.48 -16.09 -2.29
N ALA A 156 -19.11 -15.66 -3.49
CA ALA A 156 -17.71 -15.43 -3.87
C ALA A 156 -17.01 -14.45 -2.91
N LEU A 157 -17.68 -13.36 -2.51
CA LEU A 157 -17.17 -12.42 -1.51
C LEU A 157 -16.92 -13.07 -0.13
N LEU A 158 -17.77 -14.03 0.27
CA LEU A 158 -17.68 -14.73 1.56
C LEU A 158 -16.78 -15.97 1.54
N ALA A 159 -16.50 -16.52 0.36
CA ALA A 159 -15.84 -17.81 0.15
C ALA A 159 -14.42 -17.68 -0.39
N TYR A 160 -13.76 -16.52 -0.15
CA TYR A 160 -12.39 -16.30 -0.59
C TYR A 160 -11.49 -17.50 -0.28
N ASP A 161 -10.85 -18.03 -1.32
CA ASP A 161 -9.81 -19.03 -1.23
C ASP A 161 -8.87 -18.75 -2.38
N ARG A 162 -7.58 -18.52 -2.12
CA ARG A 162 -6.66 -18.05 -3.16
C ARG A 162 -6.75 -18.88 -4.45
N ALA A 163 -6.70 -20.21 -4.34
CA ALA A 163 -6.65 -21.07 -5.51
C ALA A 163 -7.98 -21.04 -6.29
N THR A 164 -9.11 -21.22 -5.59
CA THR A 164 -10.42 -21.23 -6.24
C THR A 164 -10.83 -19.83 -6.75
N THR A 165 -10.60 -18.79 -5.95
CA THR A 165 -10.93 -17.40 -6.33
C THR A 165 -10.16 -16.97 -7.57
N VAL A 166 -8.85 -17.23 -7.64
CA VAL A 166 -8.06 -16.93 -8.84
C VAL A 166 -8.58 -17.73 -10.05
N ALA A 167 -8.77 -19.04 -9.90
CA ALA A 167 -9.23 -19.89 -11.00
C ALA A 167 -10.62 -19.51 -11.54
N GLU A 168 -11.50 -18.97 -10.70
CA GLU A 168 -12.87 -18.61 -11.09
C GLU A 168 -13.01 -17.16 -11.57
N LEU A 169 -12.19 -16.22 -11.08
CA LEU A 169 -12.45 -14.79 -11.19
C LEU A 169 -11.30 -13.95 -11.75
N ASP A 170 -10.10 -14.51 -11.97
CA ASP A 170 -8.96 -13.66 -12.37
C ASP A 170 -9.13 -13.05 -13.77
N ASP A 171 -9.78 -13.76 -14.70
CA ASP A 171 -10.05 -13.27 -16.06
C ASP A 171 -11.25 -12.31 -16.14
N VAL A 172 -11.89 -12.00 -15.01
CA VAL A 172 -13.04 -11.09 -14.93
C VAL A 172 -12.60 -9.79 -14.28
N ASP A 173 -12.99 -8.64 -14.83
CA ASP A 173 -12.73 -7.35 -14.18
C ASP A 173 -13.71 -7.09 -13.01
N ALA A 174 -13.26 -6.28 -12.06
CA ALA A 174 -13.99 -5.97 -10.85
C ALA A 174 -15.32 -5.25 -11.13
N ALA A 175 -15.42 -4.42 -12.18
CA ALA A 175 -16.68 -3.77 -12.54
C ALA A 175 -17.72 -4.82 -12.99
N THR A 176 -17.35 -5.69 -13.94
CA THR A 176 -18.19 -6.79 -14.42
C THR A 176 -18.61 -7.73 -13.29
N PHE A 177 -17.73 -8.01 -12.32
CA PHE A 177 -18.10 -8.80 -11.15
C PHE A 177 -19.09 -8.09 -10.24
N LEU A 178 -18.88 -6.80 -9.94
CA LEU A 178 -19.76 -6.01 -9.07
C LEU A 178 -21.16 -5.84 -9.69
N ASP A 179 -21.28 -5.76 -11.02
CA ASP A 179 -22.58 -5.72 -11.70
C ASP A 179 -23.45 -6.95 -11.40
N ARG A 180 -22.85 -8.11 -11.12
CA ARG A 180 -23.58 -9.34 -10.73
C ARG A 180 -24.23 -9.22 -9.36
N LEU A 181 -23.73 -8.35 -8.48
CA LEU A 181 -24.36 -8.09 -7.20
C LEU A 181 -25.69 -7.33 -7.34
N GLY A 182 -26.07 -6.88 -8.54
CA GLY A 182 -27.36 -6.24 -8.81
C GLY A 182 -27.55 -4.92 -8.06
N MET A 183 -26.44 -4.26 -7.70
CA MET A 183 -26.44 -3.00 -6.96
C MET A 183 -26.78 -1.83 -7.87
N THR A 184 -27.54 -0.87 -7.38
CA THR A 184 -27.74 0.41 -8.08
C THR A 184 -26.43 1.19 -8.17
N GLU A 185 -26.38 2.13 -9.11
CA GLU A 185 -25.25 3.06 -9.25
C GLU A 185 -24.90 3.74 -7.92
N ARG A 186 -25.91 4.15 -7.15
CA ARG A 186 -25.71 4.75 -5.83
C ARG A 186 -25.00 3.81 -4.86
N THR A 187 -25.46 2.58 -4.72
CA THR A 187 -24.88 1.57 -3.80
C THR A 187 -23.45 1.24 -4.21
N ARG A 188 -23.22 1.03 -5.51
CA ARG A 188 -21.88 0.77 -6.06
C ARG A 188 -20.92 1.92 -5.77
N SER A 189 -21.37 3.16 -5.99
CA SER A 189 -20.55 4.35 -5.78
C SER A 189 -20.24 4.55 -4.29
N MET A 190 -21.26 4.61 -3.44
CA MET A 190 -21.10 4.93 -2.02
C MET A 190 -20.40 3.84 -1.20
N LEU A 191 -20.50 2.55 -1.57
CA LEU A 191 -19.92 1.45 -0.78
C LEU A 191 -18.68 0.80 -1.42
N PHE A 192 -18.57 0.77 -2.75
CA PHE A 192 -17.52 0.01 -3.44
C PHE A 192 -16.58 0.86 -4.28
N GLU A 193 -16.99 2.00 -4.81
CA GLU A 193 -16.10 2.88 -5.59
C GLU A 193 -14.99 3.46 -4.70
N ALA A 194 -15.35 4.05 -3.57
CA ALA A 194 -14.38 4.58 -2.61
C ALA A 194 -13.36 3.49 -2.18
N PHE A 195 -13.82 2.25 -2.03
CA PHE A 195 -12.94 1.11 -1.72
C PHE A 195 -12.07 0.71 -2.92
N ALA A 196 -12.65 0.55 -4.11
CA ALA A 196 -11.93 0.10 -5.30
C ALA A 196 -10.85 1.11 -5.73
N ARG A 197 -11.15 2.41 -5.69
CA ARG A 197 -10.19 3.47 -6.05
C ARG A 197 -9.00 3.53 -5.08
N SER A 198 -9.17 3.11 -3.82
CA SER A 198 -8.07 3.00 -2.85
C SER A 198 -6.98 1.98 -3.23
N PHE A 199 -7.21 1.14 -4.26
CA PHE A 199 -6.22 0.22 -4.83
C PHE A 199 -5.45 0.79 -6.04
N PHE A 200 -5.54 2.10 -6.29
CA PHE A 200 -4.85 2.78 -7.39
C PHE A 200 -5.23 2.27 -8.79
N CYS A 201 -6.44 1.74 -8.96
CA CYS A 201 -6.92 1.21 -10.24
C CYS A 201 -8.39 1.56 -10.44
N ASN A 202 -8.80 1.67 -11.71
CA ASN A 202 -10.23 1.69 -12.04
C ASN A 202 -10.81 0.27 -11.89
N GLN A 203 -12.10 0.18 -11.56
CA GLN A 203 -12.77 -1.13 -11.40
C GLN A 203 -12.69 -2.00 -12.67
N GLY A 204 -12.72 -1.41 -13.86
CA GLY A 204 -12.58 -2.15 -15.12
C GLY A 204 -11.16 -2.63 -15.44
N GLU A 205 -10.16 -2.20 -14.67
CA GLU A 205 -8.74 -2.53 -14.86
C GLU A 205 -8.19 -3.38 -13.70
N LEU A 206 -9.06 -3.76 -12.75
CA LEU A 206 -8.73 -4.56 -11.59
C LEU A 206 -9.32 -5.95 -11.75
N SER A 207 -8.53 -7.00 -11.54
CA SER A 207 -9.01 -8.39 -11.46
C SER A 207 -10.06 -8.54 -10.35
N ALA A 208 -11.18 -9.19 -10.65
CA ALA A 208 -12.22 -9.51 -9.68
C ALA A 208 -11.68 -10.45 -8.60
N ALA A 209 -10.71 -11.32 -8.91
CA ALA A 209 -10.03 -12.14 -7.91
C ALA A 209 -9.29 -11.27 -6.88
N GLU A 210 -8.59 -10.22 -7.33
CA GLU A 210 -7.90 -9.28 -6.44
C GLU A 210 -8.91 -8.45 -5.61
N LEU A 211 -10.03 -8.01 -6.21
CA LEU A 211 -11.11 -7.35 -5.47
C LEU A 211 -11.64 -8.24 -4.34
N VAL A 212 -11.98 -9.51 -4.63
CA VAL A 212 -12.50 -10.46 -3.63
C VAL A 212 -11.44 -10.74 -2.54
N ALA A 213 -10.16 -10.85 -2.92
CA ALA A 213 -9.06 -11.00 -1.99
C ALA A 213 -8.95 -9.81 -1.03
N MET A 214 -9.01 -8.58 -1.54
CA MET A 214 -8.96 -7.36 -0.74
C MET A 214 -10.22 -7.17 0.11
N PHE A 215 -11.39 -7.50 -0.42
CA PHE A 215 -12.63 -7.50 0.35
C PHE A 215 -12.52 -8.44 1.55
N HIS A 216 -12.04 -9.67 1.33
CA HIS A 216 -11.78 -10.59 2.43
C HIS A 216 -10.74 -10.02 3.39
N TYR A 217 -9.61 -9.51 2.90
CA TYR A 217 -8.55 -8.96 3.75
C TYR A 217 -9.05 -7.86 4.70
N TYR A 218 -9.75 -6.85 4.18
CA TYR A 218 -10.18 -5.68 4.96
C TYR A 218 -11.45 -5.89 5.78
N PHE A 219 -12.40 -6.69 5.28
CA PHE A 219 -13.73 -6.82 5.91
C PHE A 219 -13.92 -8.16 6.61
N LEU A 220 -13.48 -9.28 6.05
CA LEU A 220 -13.82 -10.61 6.62
C LEU A 220 -12.68 -11.20 7.46
N GLY A 221 -11.43 -10.98 7.07
CA GLY A 221 -10.25 -11.48 7.74
C GLY A 221 -9.74 -10.55 8.83
N ASN A 222 -10.14 -9.29 8.82
CA ASN A 222 -9.65 -8.26 9.73
C ASN A 222 -10.38 -8.29 11.09
N PRO A 223 -9.72 -8.74 12.17
CA PRO A 223 -10.33 -8.76 13.49
C PRO A 223 -10.31 -7.40 14.20
N GLU A 224 -9.63 -6.40 13.64
CA GLU A 224 -9.47 -5.06 14.23
C GLU A 224 -10.48 -4.05 13.67
N GLY A 225 -11.31 -4.46 12.71
CA GLY A 225 -12.24 -3.59 11.97
C GLY A 225 -11.52 -2.65 11.00
N ILE A 226 -12.29 -1.96 10.14
CA ILE A 226 -11.73 -1.07 9.10
C ILE A 226 -11.19 0.27 9.64
N GLY A 227 -11.12 0.42 10.97
CA GLY A 227 -10.47 1.55 11.59
C GLY A 227 -8.98 1.57 11.23
N PHE A 228 -8.47 2.76 10.96
CA PHE A 228 -7.07 2.99 10.67
C PHE A 228 -6.55 4.13 11.53
N ASP A 229 -5.24 4.13 11.71
CA ASP A 229 -4.51 5.20 12.37
C ASP A 229 -3.73 6.00 11.33
N VAL A 230 -3.30 7.21 11.69
CA VAL A 230 -2.42 8.08 10.91
C VAL A 230 -1.22 8.48 11.76
N THR A 231 -0.13 8.95 11.15
CA THR A 231 0.97 9.51 11.93
C THR A 231 0.58 10.87 12.50
N ASN A 232 1.02 11.17 13.72
CA ASN A 232 0.79 12.45 14.39
C ASN A 232 1.85 13.53 14.03
N THR A 233 2.80 13.17 13.18
CA THR A 233 3.83 14.01 12.56
C THR A 233 4.21 13.39 11.21
N ASP A 234 4.99 14.11 10.42
CA ASP A 234 5.48 13.66 9.12
C ASP A 234 6.20 12.31 9.12
N HIS A 235 6.14 11.59 8.00
CA HIS A 235 6.73 10.25 7.89
C HIS A 235 8.27 10.22 8.04
N ALA A 236 8.99 11.31 7.70
CA ALA A 236 10.43 11.34 7.84
C ALA A 236 10.82 11.31 9.33
N THR A 237 10.18 12.16 10.14
CA THR A 237 10.34 12.21 11.59
C THR A 237 9.81 10.95 12.28
N ALA A 238 8.60 10.50 11.94
CA ALA A 238 7.95 9.39 12.62
C ALA A 238 8.57 8.03 12.31
N ILE A 239 9.00 7.81 11.06
CA ILE A 239 9.33 6.47 10.54
C ILE A 239 10.77 6.41 10.04
N TRP A 240 11.13 7.25 9.07
CA TRP A 240 12.34 7.02 8.29
C TRP A 240 13.63 7.38 9.03
N HIS A 241 13.69 8.51 9.75
CA HIS A 241 14.86 8.85 10.55
C HIS A 241 15.10 7.82 11.68
N PRO A 242 14.08 7.41 12.47
CA PRO A 242 14.28 6.37 13.49
C PRO A 242 14.71 5.02 12.91
N LEU A 243 14.10 4.55 11.81
CA LEU A 243 14.47 3.28 11.19
C LEU A 243 15.86 3.32 10.55
N ARG A 244 16.26 4.45 9.95
CA ARG A 244 17.64 4.67 9.48
C ARG A 244 18.63 4.54 10.64
N GLY A 245 18.37 5.24 11.74
CA GLY A 245 19.20 5.14 12.94
C GLY A 245 19.20 3.72 13.53
N TYR A 246 18.09 2.98 13.44
CA TYR A 246 18.03 1.58 13.86
C TYR A 246 18.95 0.68 13.03
N LEU A 247 18.91 0.81 11.70
CA LEU A 247 19.78 0.09 10.78
C LEU A 247 21.27 0.38 11.04
N GLU A 248 21.63 1.66 11.19
CA GLU A 248 23.01 2.09 11.45
C GLU A 248 23.54 1.53 12.77
N ARG A 249 22.70 1.49 13.84
CA ARG A 249 23.06 0.85 15.11
C ARG A 249 23.29 -0.65 15.00
N HIS A 250 22.68 -1.31 14.02
CA HIS A 250 22.90 -2.73 13.71
C HIS A 250 24.00 -2.94 12.66
N GLY A 251 24.86 -1.93 12.43
CA GLY A 251 26.02 -2.04 11.55
C GLY A 251 25.69 -2.06 10.05
N SER A 252 24.47 -1.66 9.67
CA SER A 252 24.10 -1.48 8.28
C SER A 252 24.54 -0.12 7.75
N GLU A 253 24.83 -0.06 6.46
CA GLU A 253 25.12 1.18 5.74
C GLU A 253 23.91 1.58 4.90
N VAL A 254 23.48 2.84 5.00
CA VAL A 254 22.34 3.37 4.22
C VAL A 254 22.82 4.51 3.33
N ARG A 255 22.88 4.26 2.01
CA ARG A 255 23.30 5.24 0.99
C ARG A 255 22.09 5.74 0.21
N THR A 256 21.66 6.98 0.48
CA THR A 256 20.69 7.71 -0.33
C THR A 256 21.38 8.42 -1.50
N GLY A 257 20.62 8.92 -2.48
CA GLY A 257 21.14 9.54 -3.70
C GLY A 257 21.96 8.60 -4.57
N THR A 258 21.82 7.27 -4.37
CA THR A 258 22.65 6.24 -4.99
C THR A 258 21.79 5.36 -5.90
N ARG A 259 21.69 5.76 -7.17
CA ARG A 259 20.91 5.02 -8.17
C ARG A 259 21.67 3.82 -8.69
N VAL A 260 21.08 2.64 -8.53
CA VAL A 260 21.53 1.41 -9.20
C VAL A 260 21.01 1.41 -10.64
N THR A 261 21.91 1.18 -11.59
CA THR A 261 21.62 1.18 -13.04
C THR A 261 21.87 -0.16 -13.70
N GLY A 262 22.61 -1.07 -13.04
CA GLY A 262 22.84 -2.42 -13.54
C GLY A 262 23.06 -3.42 -12.41
N ILE A 263 22.68 -4.66 -12.66
CA ILE A 263 22.99 -5.80 -11.81
C ILE A 263 23.40 -6.94 -12.71
N GLU A 264 24.59 -7.51 -12.54
CA GLU A 264 25.08 -8.57 -13.41
C GLU A 264 25.67 -9.74 -12.59
N PRO A 265 25.61 -10.98 -13.09
CA PRO A 265 26.25 -12.11 -12.44
C PRO A 265 27.76 -11.87 -12.27
N ASP A 266 28.30 -12.17 -11.09
CA ASP A 266 29.72 -12.05 -10.75
C ASP A 266 30.18 -13.32 -10.01
N GLY A 267 30.63 -14.31 -10.78
CA GLY A 267 31.04 -15.62 -10.26
C GLY A 267 29.91 -16.36 -9.54
N GLN A 268 29.94 -16.34 -8.21
CA GLN A 268 28.94 -16.98 -7.34
C GLN A 268 28.00 -15.97 -6.67
N GLY A 269 28.10 -14.69 -7.05
CA GLY A 269 27.28 -13.60 -6.56
C GLY A 269 26.89 -12.66 -7.69
N TRP A 270 26.74 -11.38 -7.35
CA TRP A 270 26.17 -10.34 -8.18
C TRP A 270 27.00 -9.07 -8.03
N ARG A 271 27.32 -8.44 -9.15
CA ARG A 271 27.88 -7.10 -9.23
C ARG A 271 26.73 -6.10 -9.40
N ILE A 272 26.68 -5.10 -8.53
CA ILE A 272 25.69 -4.03 -8.51
C ILE A 272 26.40 -2.75 -8.93
N ALA A 273 25.98 -2.19 -10.06
CA ALA A 273 26.55 -1.00 -10.66
C ALA A 273 25.57 0.18 -10.58
N GLY A 274 26.10 1.38 -10.40
CA GLY A 274 25.34 2.63 -10.33
C GLY A 274 26.25 3.84 -10.55
N ASP A 275 25.69 5.03 -10.35
CA ASP A 275 26.46 6.27 -10.45
C ASP A 275 27.56 6.29 -9.38
N ALA A 276 28.83 6.14 -9.80
CA ALA A 276 29.99 5.99 -8.92
C ALA A 276 29.90 4.83 -7.90
N LEU A 277 29.08 3.81 -8.18
CA LEU A 277 28.88 2.63 -7.35
C LEU A 277 29.32 1.36 -8.10
N ASP A 278 30.13 0.55 -7.42
CA ASP A 278 30.50 -0.80 -7.87
C ASP A 278 30.67 -1.70 -6.65
N LEU A 279 29.69 -2.55 -6.38
CA LEU A 279 29.67 -3.48 -5.24
C LEU A 279 29.46 -4.91 -5.74
N SER A 280 30.05 -5.89 -5.06
CA SER A 280 29.75 -7.31 -5.30
C SER A 280 29.30 -7.99 -4.02
N THR A 281 28.25 -8.81 -4.11
CA THR A 281 27.78 -9.63 -2.97
C THR A 281 27.09 -10.91 -3.44
N ARG A 282 26.94 -11.89 -2.54
CA ARG A 282 26.23 -13.14 -2.83
C ARG A 282 24.71 -12.99 -2.70
N HIS A 283 24.24 -12.04 -1.91
CA HIS A 283 22.82 -11.88 -1.58
C HIS A 283 22.34 -10.48 -1.93
N VAL A 284 21.38 -10.39 -2.84
CA VAL A 284 20.77 -9.13 -3.27
C VAL A 284 19.26 -9.21 -3.11
N VAL A 285 18.67 -8.16 -2.55
CA VAL A 285 17.22 -7.94 -2.53
C VAL A 285 16.90 -6.70 -3.37
N LEU A 286 16.18 -6.89 -4.48
CA LEU A 286 15.65 -5.80 -5.30
C LEU A 286 14.26 -5.41 -4.77
N ALA A 287 14.20 -4.28 -4.08
CA ALA A 287 13.00 -3.70 -3.45
C ALA A 287 12.52 -2.43 -4.19
N LEU A 288 12.41 -2.54 -5.51
CA LEU A 288 12.09 -1.44 -6.43
C LEU A 288 10.60 -1.33 -6.75
N ASP A 289 10.16 -0.23 -7.35
CA ASP A 289 8.84 -0.20 -7.98
C ASP A 289 8.80 -1.03 -9.29
N PRO A 290 7.61 -1.39 -9.80
CA PRO A 290 7.51 -2.27 -10.98
C PRO A 290 8.14 -1.70 -12.24
N GLY A 291 8.09 -0.37 -12.42
CA GLY A 291 8.68 0.30 -13.58
C GLY A 291 10.21 0.27 -13.49
N ALA A 292 10.77 0.67 -12.34
CA ALA A 292 12.21 0.65 -12.10
C ALA A 292 12.80 -0.77 -12.16
N LEU A 293 12.12 -1.77 -11.60
CA LEU A 293 12.56 -3.16 -11.68
C LEU A 293 12.62 -3.66 -13.13
N ARG A 294 11.56 -3.40 -13.91
CA ARG A 294 11.51 -3.77 -15.33
C ARG A 294 12.66 -3.13 -16.10
N SER A 295 12.90 -1.84 -15.90
CA SER A 295 14.00 -1.12 -16.54
C SER A 295 15.38 -1.65 -16.13
N LEU A 296 15.59 -1.95 -14.84
CA LEU A 296 16.86 -2.49 -14.35
C LEU A 296 17.18 -3.85 -14.97
N ILE A 297 16.20 -4.76 -14.98
CA ILE A 297 16.39 -6.12 -15.54
C ILE A 297 16.56 -6.05 -17.07
N ALA A 298 15.80 -5.21 -17.77
CA ALA A 298 15.98 -4.99 -19.21
C ALA A 298 17.35 -4.40 -19.56
N GLY A 299 17.90 -3.55 -18.68
CA GLY A 299 19.24 -2.97 -18.81
C GLY A 299 20.38 -3.91 -18.43
N SER A 300 20.08 -5.08 -17.85
CA SER A 300 21.06 -6.03 -17.30
C SER A 300 21.03 -7.35 -18.08
N SER A 301 21.70 -7.37 -19.22
CA SER A 301 21.52 -8.44 -20.22
C SER A 301 22.04 -9.81 -19.77
N ALA A 302 23.13 -9.88 -18.99
CA ALA A 302 23.62 -11.15 -18.50
C ALA A 302 22.73 -11.69 -17.35
N THR A 303 22.16 -10.81 -16.53
CA THR A 303 21.10 -11.17 -15.58
C THR A 303 19.87 -11.74 -16.28
N ALA A 304 19.38 -11.08 -17.33
CA ALA A 304 18.22 -11.58 -18.07
C ALA A 304 18.48 -12.96 -18.71
N ALA A 305 19.71 -13.22 -19.17
CA ALA A 305 20.12 -14.52 -19.69
C ALA A 305 20.26 -15.59 -18.58
N ALA A 306 20.76 -15.21 -17.40
CA ALA A 306 20.93 -16.11 -16.26
C ALA A 306 19.60 -16.44 -15.54
N ALA A 307 18.62 -15.56 -15.63
CA ALA A 307 17.32 -15.66 -14.96
C ALA A 307 16.15 -15.37 -15.94
N PRO A 308 15.94 -16.23 -16.95
CA PRO A 308 14.95 -15.99 -18.00
C PRO A 308 13.51 -15.91 -17.48
N LEU A 309 13.16 -16.64 -16.41
CA LEU A 309 11.82 -16.55 -15.83
C LEU A 309 11.63 -15.21 -15.11
N LEU A 310 12.64 -14.74 -14.37
CA LEU A 310 12.63 -13.39 -13.80
C LEU A 310 12.44 -12.33 -14.88
N ALA A 311 13.24 -12.37 -15.95
CA ALA A 311 13.14 -11.41 -17.05
C ALA A 311 11.72 -11.38 -17.66
N GLN A 312 11.19 -12.55 -18.00
CA GLN A 312 9.83 -12.70 -18.54
C GLN A 312 8.77 -12.10 -17.61
N LYS A 313 8.86 -12.37 -16.30
CA LYS A 313 7.90 -11.86 -15.31
C LYS A 313 8.03 -10.36 -15.08
N CYS A 314 9.24 -9.81 -15.16
CA CYS A 314 9.48 -8.37 -15.09
C CYS A 314 8.88 -7.63 -16.30
N GLU A 315 8.95 -8.21 -17.49
CA GLU A 315 8.30 -7.65 -18.70
C GLU A 315 6.76 -7.64 -18.58
N ALA A 316 6.19 -8.62 -17.87
CA ALA A 316 4.76 -8.70 -17.62
C ALA A 316 4.26 -7.66 -16.59
N LEU A 317 5.15 -7.02 -15.83
CA LEU A 317 4.75 -6.01 -14.84
C LEU A 317 4.04 -4.83 -15.48
N ARG A 318 2.93 -4.44 -14.86
CA ARG A 318 2.13 -3.29 -15.24
C ARG A 318 2.16 -2.25 -14.12
N VAL A 319 2.40 -1.01 -14.51
CA VAL A 319 2.33 0.15 -13.63
C VAL A 319 0.91 0.68 -13.71
N ALA A 320 0.32 0.97 -12.57
CA ALA A 320 -1.01 1.57 -12.49
C ALA A 320 -1.05 2.97 -13.12
N PRO A 321 -2.24 3.47 -13.49
CA PRO A 321 -2.41 4.87 -13.86
C PRO A 321 -1.80 5.80 -12.80
N PRO A 322 -1.35 7.00 -13.19
CA PRO A 322 -0.77 7.94 -12.25
C PRO A 322 -1.74 8.27 -11.10
N PHE A 323 -1.22 8.40 -9.88
CA PHE A 323 -1.95 9.08 -8.81
C PHE A 323 -1.53 10.56 -8.80
N ALA A 324 -2.47 11.42 -8.42
CA ALA A 324 -2.23 12.85 -8.23
C ALA A 324 -2.48 13.24 -6.78
N VAL A 325 -1.59 14.06 -6.23
CA VAL A 325 -1.70 14.60 -4.87
C VAL A 325 -1.52 16.11 -4.95
N SER A 326 -2.43 16.86 -4.32
CA SER A 326 -2.31 18.31 -4.18
C SER A 326 -2.44 18.67 -2.72
N ARG A 327 -1.33 19.06 -2.10
CA ARG A 327 -1.26 19.58 -0.72
C ARG A 327 -1.33 21.10 -0.78
N ILE A 328 -2.30 21.67 -0.08
CA ILE A 328 -2.73 23.06 -0.21
C ILE A 328 -2.72 23.73 1.16
N TRP A 329 -2.12 24.92 1.24
CA TRP A 329 -2.18 25.81 2.39
C TRP A 329 -3.17 26.93 2.09
N PHE A 330 -4.28 26.97 2.82
CA PHE A 330 -5.30 28.00 2.69
C PHE A 330 -5.10 29.15 3.70
N ASP A 331 -5.56 30.35 3.34
CA ASP A 331 -5.58 31.54 4.20
C ASP A 331 -6.56 31.47 5.38
N ARG A 332 -7.42 30.45 5.40
CA ARG A 332 -8.42 30.21 6.43
C ARG A 332 -8.63 28.72 6.68
N ASP A 333 -9.23 28.39 7.81
CA ASP A 333 -9.66 27.02 8.10
C ASP A 333 -10.89 26.63 7.26
N VAL A 334 -11.04 25.32 7.01
CA VAL A 334 -12.28 24.74 6.49
C VAL A 334 -13.32 24.63 7.60
N ALA A 335 -14.60 24.38 7.28
CA ALA A 335 -15.64 24.36 8.30
C ALA A 335 -15.31 23.39 9.47
N PRO A 336 -15.62 23.76 10.73
CA PRO A 336 -15.24 22.96 11.90
C PRO A 336 -15.83 21.54 11.95
N ASP A 337 -16.93 21.32 11.22
CA ASP A 337 -17.60 20.03 11.12
C ASP A 337 -17.00 19.10 10.05
N ARG A 338 -16.11 19.59 9.17
CA ARG A 338 -15.41 18.74 8.20
C ARG A 338 -14.57 17.69 8.93
N ALA A 339 -14.70 16.43 8.51
CA ALA A 339 -13.88 15.36 9.07
C ALA A 339 -12.40 15.55 8.70
N ALA A 340 -11.50 15.05 9.54
CA ALA A 340 -10.06 15.09 9.27
C ALA A 340 -9.68 14.26 8.02
N PHE A 341 -10.48 13.25 7.68
CA PHE A 341 -10.38 12.51 6.44
C PHE A 341 -11.78 12.25 5.88
N SER A 342 -11.94 12.33 4.56
CA SER A 342 -13.17 11.97 3.84
C SER A 342 -12.82 11.23 2.56
N ALA A 343 -13.45 10.07 2.31
CA ALA A 343 -13.49 9.49 0.99
C ALA A 343 -14.52 10.22 0.13
N VAL A 344 -14.27 10.32 -1.17
CA VAL A 344 -15.13 10.98 -2.14
C VAL A 344 -15.64 9.95 -3.14
N SER A 345 -16.91 10.03 -3.50
CA SER A 345 -17.53 9.17 -4.51
C SER A 345 -18.43 9.96 -5.46
N GLY A 346 -18.51 9.49 -6.71
CA GLY A 346 -19.26 10.14 -7.78
C GLY A 346 -18.57 11.37 -8.37
N GLN A 347 -17.37 11.72 -7.89
CA GLN A 347 -16.56 12.74 -8.54
C GLN A 347 -15.60 12.11 -9.55
N PRO A 348 -15.37 12.77 -10.70
CA PRO A 348 -14.45 12.24 -11.71
C PRO A 348 -13.00 12.09 -11.22
N THR A 349 -12.48 13.11 -10.54
CA THR A 349 -11.04 13.23 -10.27
C THR A 349 -10.70 13.01 -8.80
N LEU A 350 -11.43 13.65 -7.89
CA LEU A 350 -11.17 13.71 -6.46
C LEU A 350 -11.71 12.47 -5.76
N ASP A 351 -10.80 11.77 -5.07
CA ASP A 351 -11.05 10.48 -4.42
C ASP A 351 -11.02 10.55 -2.90
N SER A 352 -10.21 11.45 -2.35
CA SER A 352 -10.20 11.69 -0.92
C SER A 352 -9.72 13.10 -0.58
N ILE A 353 -10.12 13.54 0.60
CA ILE A 353 -9.71 14.82 1.19
C ILE A 353 -9.18 14.55 2.60
N ALA A 354 -7.96 15.02 2.87
CA ALA A 354 -7.32 14.94 4.18
C ALA A 354 -7.03 16.35 4.71
N VAL A 355 -7.56 16.69 5.89
CA VAL A 355 -7.30 17.97 6.56
C VAL A 355 -6.14 17.78 7.52
N TYR A 356 -4.91 17.97 7.04
CA TYR A 356 -3.69 17.67 7.79
C TYR A 356 -3.49 18.53 9.04
N SER A 357 -3.99 19.76 9.00
CA SER A 357 -4.10 20.62 10.19
C SER A 357 -4.95 20.02 11.32
N ARG A 358 -5.64 18.89 11.09
CA ARG A 358 -6.40 18.09 12.07
C ARG A 358 -5.84 16.68 12.29
N LEU A 359 -4.78 16.30 11.58
CA LEU A 359 -4.21 14.94 11.60
C LEU A 359 -2.84 14.91 12.28
N GLU A 360 -2.00 15.91 12.01
CA GLU A 360 -0.62 15.93 12.47
C GLU A 360 -0.18 17.30 13.00
N GLU A 361 0.77 17.26 13.92
CA GLU A 361 1.15 18.41 14.75
C GLU A 361 1.87 19.53 13.98
N PRO A 362 2.79 19.28 13.02
CA PRO A 362 3.40 20.35 12.23
C PRO A 362 2.38 21.20 11.48
N SER A 363 1.47 20.56 10.74
CA SER A 363 0.37 21.25 10.05
C SER A 363 -0.58 21.97 11.01
N ALA A 364 -0.86 21.39 12.18
CA ALA A 364 -1.70 22.01 13.20
C ALA A 364 -1.03 23.26 13.83
N GLN A 365 0.28 23.23 14.05
CA GLN A 365 1.05 24.38 14.53
C GLN A 365 1.01 25.53 13.54
N TRP A 366 1.24 25.23 12.25
CA TRP A 366 1.15 26.23 11.19
C TRP A 366 -0.25 26.87 11.13
N ALA A 367 -1.30 26.05 11.15
CA ALA A 367 -2.69 26.53 11.14
C ALA A 367 -3.01 27.44 12.34
N ARG A 368 -2.53 27.11 13.54
CA ARG A 368 -2.68 27.98 14.73
C ARG A 368 -1.94 29.31 14.62
N ALA A 369 -0.79 29.33 13.94
CA ALA A 369 0.01 30.53 13.75
C ALA A 369 -0.55 31.47 12.67
N THR A 370 -1.13 30.93 11.60
CA THR A 370 -1.60 31.70 10.44
C THR A 370 -3.11 31.94 10.44
N GLY A 371 -3.88 31.16 11.19
CA GLY A 371 -5.34 31.09 11.09
C GLY A 371 -5.83 30.31 9.85
N GLY A 372 -4.91 29.69 9.10
CA GLY A 372 -5.17 28.93 7.89
C GLY A 372 -5.50 27.46 8.13
N SER A 373 -5.50 26.67 7.04
CA SER A 373 -5.53 25.21 7.10
C SER A 373 -4.63 24.56 6.06
N VAL A 374 -4.16 23.35 6.38
CA VAL A 374 -3.46 22.47 5.44
C VAL A 374 -4.42 21.36 5.04
N VAL A 375 -4.71 21.25 3.74
CA VAL A 375 -5.64 20.27 3.15
C VAL A 375 -4.93 19.55 2.00
N GLU A 376 -5.16 18.26 1.82
CA GLU A 376 -4.67 17.52 0.65
C GLU A 376 -5.76 16.75 -0.04
N LEU A 377 -5.65 16.74 -1.36
CA LEU A 377 -6.57 16.15 -2.30
C LEU A 377 -5.85 15.02 -3.03
N HIS A 378 -6.55 13.90 -3.19
CA HIS A 378 -6.02 12.72 -3.89
C HIS A 378 -6.87 12.37 -5.09
N SER A 379 -6.19 11.94 -6.15
CA SER A 379 -6.75 11.16 -7.25
C SER A 379 -5.93 9.89 -7.39
N TYR A 380 -6.51 8.71 -7.16
CA TYR A 380 -5.76 7.45 -7.12
C TYR A 380 -5.59 6.79 -8.50
N SER A 381 -6.37 7.23 -9.49
CA SER A 381 -6.31 6.75 -10.88
C SER A 381 -6.51 7.92 -11.83
N CYS A 382 -5.60 8.89 -11.75
CA CYS A 382 -5.67 10.14 -12.48
C CYS A 382 -5.39 9.92 -13.98
N ARG A 383 -6.27 10.46 -14.82
CA ARG A 383 -6.17 10.40 -16.29
C ARG A 383 -5.72 11.72 -16.92
N LEU A 384 -5.40 12.70 -16.08
CA LEU A 384 -4.98 14.02 -16.52
C LEU A 384 -3.47 14.03 -16.78
N GLU A 385 -3.05 14.86 -17.73
CA GLU A 385 -1.69 14.82 -18.28
C GLU A 385 -0.63 15.49 -17.39
N SER A 386 -1.03 16.30 -16.40
CA SER A 386 -0.11 17.09 -15.58
C SER A 386 -0.59 17.24 -14.14
N ALA A 387 0.34 17.42 -13.21
CA ALA A 387 0.04 17.71 -11.81
C ALA A 387 -0.84 18.97 -11.67
N ASP A 388 -0.53 20.03 -12.43
CA ASP A 388 -1.30 21.27 -12.44
C ASP A 388 -2.75 21.08 -12.87
N SER A 389 -3.00 20.31 -13.94
CA SER A 389 -4.36 20.05 -14.41
C SER A 389 -5.13 19.17 -13.44
N ALA A 390 -4.47 18.18 -12.84
CA ALA A 390 -5.06 17.35 -11.79
C ALA A 390 -5.40 18.16 -10.54
N ALA A 391 -4.49 19.01 -10.06
CA ALA A 391 -4.71 19.86 -8.90
C ALA A 391 -5.84 20.86 -9.12
N ARG A 392 -5.94 21.47 -10.32
CA ARG A 392 -7.08 22.34 -10.67
C ARG A 392 -8.40 21.59 -10.65
N ALA A 393 -8.49 20.43 -11.33
CA ALA A 393 -9.71 19.63 -11.37
C ALA A 393 -10.16 19.17 -9.96
N MET A 394 -9.22 18.71 -9.13
CA MET A 394 -9.51 18.34 -7.75
C MET A 394 -9.96 19.53 -6.91
N ARG A 395 -9.39 20.72 -7.10
CA ARG A 395 -9.82 21.96 -6.40
C ARG A 395 -11.21 22.42 -6.84
N ASP A 396 -11.54 22.29 -8.12
CA ASP A 396 -12.88 22.62 -8.62
C ASP A 396 -13.94 21.67 -8.01
N GLU A 397 -13.65 20.37 -7.96
CA GLU A 397 -14.51 19.36 -7.32
C GLU A 397 -14.59 19.54 -5.79
N LEU A 398 -13.50 19.95 -5.14
CA LEU A 398 -13.51 20.38 -3.73
C LEU A 398 -14.44 21.56 -3.51
N GLY A 399 -14.44 22.56 -4.39
CA GLY A 399 -15.33 23.72 -4.30
C GLY A 399 -16.81 23.36 -4.41
N VAL A 400 -17.15 22.29 -5.12
CA VAL A 400 -18.53 21.77 -5.16
C VAL A 400 -18.90 21.10 -3.84
N LEU A 401 -18.00 20.30 -3.27
CA LEU A 401 -18.25 19.56 -2.03
C LEU A 401 -18.22 20.46 -0.79
N TRP A 402 -17.22 21.34 -0.71
CA TRP A 402 -16.93 22.27 0.38
C TRP A 402 -16.90 23.72 -0.16
N PRO A 403 -18.07 24.35 -0.40
CA PRO A 403 -18.17 25.67 -1.04
C PRO A 403 -17.40 26.79 -0.35
N GLU A 404 -17.14 26.68 0.94
CA GLU A 404 -16.32 27.64 1.69
C GLU A 404 -14.89 27.75 1.14
N THR A 405 -14.37 26.69 0.51
CA THR A 405 -13.02 26.65 -0.06
C THR A 405 -12.88 27.51 -1.32
N VAL A 406 -13.98 27.80 -2.03
CA VAL A 406 -13.98 28.69 -3.20
C VAL A 406 -13.59 30.12 -2.83
N GLN A 407 -13.88 30.54 -1.59
CA GLN A 407 -13.54 31.86 -1.07
C GLN A 407 -12.18 31.90 -0.35
N ALA A 408 -11.52 30.75 -0.20
CA ALA A 408 -10.22 30.67 0.45
C ALA A 408 -9.10 31.00 -0.55
N HIS A 409 -8.12 31.79 -0.12
CA HIS A 409 -6.93 32.02 -0.92
C HIS A 409 -5.94 30.88 -0.70
N VAL A 410 -5.40 30.35 -1.79
CA VAL A 410 -4.28 29.41 -1.76
C VAL A 410 -2.99 30.20 -1.51
N LEU A 411 -2.39 30.01 -0.34
CA LEU A 411 -1.11 30.61 0.04
C LEU A 411 0.07 29.86 -0.59
N HIS A 412 -0.04 28.54 -0.66
CA HIS A 412 0.94 27.65 -1.28
C HIS A 412 0.25 26.35 -1.73
N SER A 413 0.80 25.70 -2.75
CA SER A 413 0.42 24.33 -3.10
C SER A 413 1.63 23.53 -3.54
N HIS A 414 1.62 22.24 -3.18
CA HIS A 414 2.57 21.25 -3.64
C HIS A 414 1.80 20.16 -4.40
N ASP A 415 1.97 20.15 -5.72
CA ASP A 415 1.18 19.35 -6.66
C ASP A 415 2.07 18.27 -7.31
N ARG A 416 1.65 17.00 -7.25
CA ARG A 416 2.41 15.85 -7.77
C ARG A 416 1.52 14.96 -8.63
N LEU A 417 2.14 14.35 -9.63
CA LEU A 417 1.55 13.34 -10.50
C LEU A 417 2.60 12.26 -10.77
N GLU A 418 2.35 11.03 -10.34
CA GLU A 418 3.35 9.96 -10.40
C GLU A 418 2.71 8.60 -10.72
N ALA A 419 3.42 7.78 -11.50
CA ALA A 419 3.02 6.42 -11.83
C ALA A 419 4.09 5.43 -11.36
N THR A 420 3.94 4.94 -10.13
CA THR A 420 4.89 3.99 -9.52
C THR A 420 4.20 2.80 -8.84
N ALA A 421 2.89 2.83 -8.65
CA ALA A 421 2.14 1.75 -8.02
C ALA A 421 1.96 0.55 -8.99
N PRO A 422 1.85 -0.68 -8.47
CA PRO A 422 1.50 -1.83 -9.30
C PRO A 422 0.05 -1.82 -9.74
N ALA A 423 -0.20 -2.35 -10.94
CA ALA A 423 -1.54 -2.73 -11.38
C ALA A 423 -1.77 -4.24 -11.24
N PHE A 424 -3.04 -4.63 -11.08
CA PHE A 424 -3.47 -6.03 -10.98
C PHE A 424 -4.59 -6.31 -12.01
N PRO A 425 -4.29 -6.25 -13.32
CA PRO A 425 -5.31 -6.40 -14.35
C PRO A 425 -5.87 -7.84 -14.41
N PRO A 426 -7.05 -8.03 -15.01
CA PRO A 426 -7.58 -9.36 -15.26
C PRO A 426 -6.57 -10.27 -15.99
N GLY A 427 -6.49 -11.52 -15.56
CA GLY A 427 -5.57 -12.53 -16.10
C GLY A 427 -4.10 -12.34 -15.69
N SER A 428 -3.82 -11.52 -14.67
CA SER A 428 -2.44 -11.25 -14.22
C SER A 428 -1.93 -12.17 -13.12
N ALA A 429 -2.77 -13.02 -12.52
CA ALA A 429 -2.32 -13.98 -11.52
C ALA A 429 -1.27 -14.94 -12.11
N GLY A 430 -0.21 -15.23 -11.35
CA GLY A 430 0.89 -16.08 -11.79
C GLY A 430 1.91 -15.40 -12.73
N THR A 431 1.56 -14.27 -13.36
CA THR A 431 2.46 -13.52 -14.26
C THR A 431 3.48 -12.65 -13.53
N ARG A 432 3.15 -12.23 -12.30
CA ARG A 432 4.04 -11.44 -11.44
C ARG A 432 5.15 -12.31 -10.84
N PRO A 433 6.34 -11.74 -10.55
CA PRO A 433 7.40 -12.47 -9.89
C PRO A 433 7.08 -12.74 -8.43
N ALA A 434 7.64 -13.83 -7.90
CA ALA A 434 7.63 -14.15 -6.48
C ALA A 434 8.89 -13.60 -5.80
N VAL A 435 8.97 -13.71 -4.48
CA VAL A 435 10.14 -13.29 -3.69
C VAL A 435 11.42 -14.01 -4.15
N ARG A 436 11.35 -15.34 -4.29
CA ARG A 436 12.44 -16.16 -4.80
C ARG A 436 12.40 -16.17 -6.33
N THR A 437 13.54 -15.89 -6.95
CA THR A 437 13.71 -15.91 -8.42
C THR A 437 14.37 -17.21 -8.88
N ASP A 438 14.47 -17.42 -10.19
CA ASP A 438 15.30 -18.47 -10.80
C ASP A 438 16.81 -18.15 -10.77
N ALA A 439 17.19 -16.96 -10.31
CA ALA A 439 18.56 -16.56 -10.04
C ALA A 439 18.91 -16.73 -8.56
N ARG A 440 19.74 -17.72 -8.24
CA ARG A 440 20.25 -17.89 -6.87
C ARG A 440 21.00 -16.64 -6.42
N GLY A 441 20.77 -16.20 -5.18
CA GLY A 441 21.37 -14.97 -4.66
C GLY A 441 20.46 -13.75 -4.83
N LEU A 442 19.55 -13.75 -5.80
CA LEU A 442 18.73 -12.58 -6.16
C LEU A 442 17.26 -12.75 -5.75
N ARG A 443 16.77 -11.84 -4.91
CA ARG A 443 15.40 -11.82 -4.38
C ARG A 443 14.68 -10.55 -4.79
N LEU A 444 13.36 -10.63 -4.87
CA LEU A 444 12.51 -9.46 -5.07
C LEU A 444 11.67 -9.17 -3.82
N ALA A 445 11.43 -7.88 -3.59
CA ALA A 445 10.50 -7.41 -2.58
C ALA A 445 9.71 -6.20 -3.12
N GLY A 446 8.46 -6.06 -2.72
CA GLY A 446 7.55 -5.00 -3.14
C GLY A 446 6.08 -5.45 -3.08
N ASP A 447 5.19 -4.48 -3.13
CA ASP A 447 3.72 -4.69 -3.20
C ASP A 447 3.26 -5.35 -4.52
N PHE A 448 4.08 -5.33 -5.55
CA PHE A 448 3.85 -6.01 -6.82
C PHE A 448 4.24 -7.49 -6.81
N VAL A 449 4.96 -7.96 -5.79
CA VAL A 449 5.42 -9.34 -5.70
C VAL A 449 4.24 -10.26 -5.39
N GLU A 450 4.21 -11.42 -6.03
CA GLU A 450 3.26 -12.46 -5.71
C GLU A 450 3.68 -13.18 -4.42
N LEU A 451 3.02 -12.84 -3.31
CA LEU A 451 3.24 -13.50 -2.02
C LEU A 451 2.49 -14.82 -1.95
N PRO A 452 2.95 -15.82 -1.17
CA PRO A 452 2.17 -17.03 -0.88
C PRO A 452 0.97 -16.74 0.06
N TYR A 453 0.96 -15.59 0.71
CA TYR A 453 -0.06 -15.18 1.68
C TYR A 453 -0.86 -13.97 1.18
N LEU A 454 -2.09 -13.84 1.66
CA LEU A 454 -2.94 -12.67 1.49
C LEU A 454 -2.45 -11.51 2.36
N ALA A 455 -2.19 -10.38 1.71
CA ALA A 455 -1.84 -9.11 2.33
C ALA A 455 -2.30 -7.92 1.47
N GLY A 456 -2.72 -6.82 2.11
CA GLY A 456 -2.98 -5.52 1.47
C GLY A 456 -1.68 -4.75 1.17
N LEU A 457 -1.71 -3.66 0.42
CA LEU A 457 -0.53 -3.08 -0.24
C LEU A 457 0.68 -2.77 0.69
N MET A 458 0.53 -1.91 1.71
CA MET A 458 1.65 -1.58 2.63
C MET A 458 2.12 -2.82 3.42
N GLU A 459 1.17 -3.62 3.93
CA GLU A 459 1.48 -4.88 4.62
C GLU A 459 2.20 -5.86 3.69
N ARG A 460 1.80 -5.94 2.42
CA ARG A 460 2.39 -6.80 1.38
C ARG A 460 3.81 -6.35 1.07
N SER A 461 4.05 -5.04 1.01
CA SER A 461 5.39 -4.48 0.87
C SER A 461 6.28 -4.92 2.03
N ALA A 462 5.86 -4.72 3.28
CA ALA A 462 6.64 -5.15 4.45
C ALA A 462 6.83 -6.68 4.49
N MET A 463 5.75 -7.44 4.28
CA MET A 463 5.76 -8.91 4.26
C MET A 463 6.67 -9.46 3.17
N SER A 464 6.67 -8.87 1.97
CA SER A 464 7.59 -9.27 0.90
C SER A 464 9.05 -9.07 1.30
N GLY A 465 9.36 -7.97 1.99
CA GLY A 465 10.70 -7.68 2.51
C GLY A 465 11.15 -8.69 3.56
N VAL A 466 10.27 -8.98 4.53
CA VAL A 466 10.53 -10.00 5.56
C VAL A 466 10.70 -11.39 4.94
N LEU A 467 9.88 -11.75 3.94
CA LEU A 467 10.02 -13.03 3.24
C LEU A 467 11.31 -13.09 2.40
N ALA A 468 11.73 -11.98 1.78
CA ALA A 468 13.01 -11.91 1.07
C ALA A 468 14.20 -12.09 2.02
N ALA A 469 14.15 -11.44 3.20
CA ALA A 469 15.12 -11.66 4.26
C ALA A 469 15.12 -13.11 4.73
N ASN A 470 13.95 -13.71 4.97
CA ASN A 470 13.83 -15.11 5.37
C ASN A 470 14.41 -16.08 4.33
N ASP A 471 14.26 -15.79 3.03
CA ASP A 471 14.85 -16.59 1.97
C ASP A 471 16.39 -16.53 1.98
N VAL A 472 16.96 -15.35 2.28
CA VAL A 472 18.42 -15.19 2.50
C VAL A 472 18.87 -15.89 3.78
N LEU A 473 18.15 -15.74 4.90
CA LEU A 473 18.47 -16.41 6.17
C LEU A 473 18.43 -17.93 6.04
N ALA A 474 17.51 -18.48 5.26
CA ALA A 474 17.46 -19.90 4.96
C ALA A 474 18.70 -20.39 4.20
N GLU A 475 19.26 -19.60 3.27
CA GLU A 475 20.53 -19.92 2.62
C GLU A 475 21.73 -19.83 3.56
N LEU A 476 21.64 -18.97 4.57
CA LEU A 476 22.67 -18.77 5.60
C LEU A 476 22.51 -19.71 6.80
N GLY A 477 21.47 -20.55 6.82
CA GLY A 477 21.23 -21.53 7.88
C GLY A 477 20.69 -20.93 9.19
N ALA A 478 20.07 -19.75 9.16
CA ALA A 478 19.46 -19.11 10.31
C ALA A 478 17.93 -19.27 10.32
N ALA A 479 17.33 -19.20 11.52
CA ALA A 479 15.90 -19.26 11.71
C ALA A 479 15.18 -18.09 11.02
N ALA A 480 14.00 -18.33 10.46
CA ALA A 480 13.19 -17.28 9.86
C ALA A 480 12.71 -16.23 10.89
N GLU A 481 12.39 -15.02 10.42
CA GLU A 481 11.55 -14.06 11.12
C GLU A 481 10.08 -14.52 11.05
N PRO A 482 9.36 -14.55 12.19
CA PRO A 482 7.94 -14.91 12.19
C PRO A 482 7.11 -13.89 11.40
N VAL A 483 6.10 -14.38 10.68
CA VAL A 483 5.14 -13.54 9.96
C VAL A 483 3.74 -13.83 10.49
N MET A 484 3.04 -12.77 10.88
CA MET A 484 1.66 -12.83 11.32
C MET A 484 0.73 -12.30 10.24
N GLY A 485 -0.48 -12.84 10.14
CA GLY A 485 -1.45 -12.39 9.15
C GLY A 485 -2.90 -12.63 9.54
N VAL A 486 -3.79 -12.13 8.70
CA VAL A 486 -5.23 -12.41 8.77
C VAL A 486 -5.51 -13.87 8.37
N PRO A 487 -6.71 -14.42 8.66
CA PRO A 487 -7.13 -15.69 8.10
C PRO A 487 -7.03 -15.71 6.58
N GLN A 488 -6.41 -16.75 6.04
CA GLN A 488 -6.09 -16.88 4.61
C GLN A 488 -7.25 -17.44 3.77
N ARG A 489 -8.40 -17.69 4.40
CA ARG A 489 -9.61 -18.25 3.78
C ARG A 489 -10.84 -17.56 4.35
N GLY A 490 -11.84 -17.36 3.49
CA GLY A 490 -13.15 -16.80 3.80
C GLY A 490 -14.01 -17.72 4.66
N LEU A 491 -15.08 -17.15 5.20
CA LEU A 491 -16.03 -17.85 6.09
C LEU A 491 -16.69 -19.06 5.42
N LEU A 492 -16.91 -18.99 4.10
CA LEU A 492 -17.54 -20.05 3.30
C LEU A 492 -16.54 -20.81 2.42
N ALA A 493 -15.23 -20.63 2.63
CA ALA A 493 -14.21 -21.33 1.85
C ALA A 493 -14.31 -22.85 2.05
N GLY A 494 -14.35 -23.61 0.96
CA GLY A 494 -14.51 -25.06 0.98
C GLY A 494 -15.95 -25.57 1.22
N VAL A 495 -16.93 -24.68 1.37
CA VAL A 495 -18.35 -25.07 1.43
C VAL A 495 -18.85 -25.34 0.00
N PRO A 496 -19.38 -26.55 -0.30
CA PRO A 496 -19.86 -26.88 -1.64
C PRO A 496 -20.98 -25.95 -2.14
N ARG A 497 -20.99 -25.65 -3.44
CA ARG A 497 -22.15 -24.99 -4.06
C ARG A 497 -23.35 -25.94 -3.97
N ILE A 498 -24.44 -25.51 -3.33
CA ILE A 498 -25.72 -26.22 -3.42
C ILE A 498 -26.25 -25.98 -4.85
N PRO A 499 -26.44 -27.02 -5.67
CA PRO A 499 -26.93 -26.85 -7.03
C PRO A 499 -28.30 -26.19 -7.01
N ARG A 500 -28.49 -25.10 -7.77
CA ARG A 500 -29.82 -24.52 -7.95
C ARG A 500 -30.64 -25.47 -8.80
N SER A 501 -31.77 -25.95 -8.27
CA SER A 501 -32.82 -26.52 -9.10
C SER A 501 -33.22 -25.45 -10.11
N LYS A 502 -33.03 -25.75 -11.41
CA LYS A 502 -33.63 -24.96 -12.48
C LYS A 502 -35.14 -24.94 -12.21
N ARG A 503 -35.69 -23.77 -11.90
CA ARG A 503 -37.14 -23.53 -11.90
C ARG A 503 -37.47 -22.73 -13.14
#